data_AF-A0A9D9DZH4-F1
#
_entry.id   AF-A0A9D9DZH4-F1
#
_cell.length_a   1.000
_cell.length_b   1.000
_cell.length_c   1.000
_cell.angle_alpha   90.00
_cell.angle_beta   90.00
_cell.angle_gamma   90.00
#
_symmetry.space_group_name_H-M   'P 1'
#
loop_
_entity.id
_entity.type
_entity.pdbx_description
1 polymer ?
#
loop_
_entity_poly.entity_id
_entity_poly.type
_entity_poly.pdbx_seq_one_letter_code
_entity_poly.pdbx_strand_id
1 'polypeptide(L)'
;MKVLSAIIIVAMLFTSCLPQNGRIVDAFLDKDRSIPKLLKHETIDNASIRLIYDEDVTLTEILFSGKELDYSLYGTIFVVPFGETIERGETVIFSVTAEDDSGNSSKASLSITGKNTAIPDALINEVSIKGTTESPDRIEILFLESGSMAGLAVTDGLWGEENHAAILPDISVEAGDTAVIYWDKKPESTETIISHGRKGYIIEGGSDTTLSGTNGTILLWKEREGELADGIIYTTGESDLADGYGNNRTKNAASYLIRKGEWEGEAISSSLVTSSRVIARLPGGPDTNCNDDFFITAARESTFGSENLYIPYEPD
;
A
#
# COMPACT_ATOMS: atom_id res chain seq x y z
N MET A 1 -1.56 -100.65 -14.46
CA MET A 1 -1.72 -99.50 -13.52
C MET A 1 -0.43 -98.72 -13.25
N LYS A 2 0.78 -99.31 -13.21
CA LYS A 2 2.02 -98.56 -12.87
C LYS A 2 2.54 -97.60 -13.95
N VAL A 3 2.14 -97.76 -15.21
CA VAL A 3 2.61 -96.91 -16.33
C VAL A 3 1.76 -95.62 -16.47
N LEU A 4 0.48 -95.66 -16.08
CA LEU A 4 -0.42 -94.51 -16.19
C LEU A 4 -0.12 -93.44 -15.12
N SER A 5 0.36 -93.84 -13.93
CA SER A 5 0.77 -92.92 -12.86
C SER A 5 2.06 -92.16 -13.18
N ALA A 6 2.97 -92.73 -14.00
CA ALA A 6 4.19 -92.04 -14.39
C ALA A 6 3.96 -90.92 -15.41
N ILE A 7 2.97 -91.08 -16.30
CA ILE A 7 2.66 -90.10 -17.35
C ILE A 7 2.01 -88.83 -16.75
N ILE A 8 1.18 -88.99 -15.71
CA ILE A 8 0.50 -87.86 -15.05
C ILE A 8 1.49 -87.00 -14.24
N ILE A 9 2.52 -87.61 -13.63
CA ILE A 9 3.55 -86.87 -12.88
C ILE A 9 4.48 -86.09 -13.81
N VAL A 10 4.79 -86.62 -15.00
CA VAL A 10 5.60 -85.91 -16.01
C VAL A 10 4.83 -84.75 -16.63
N ALA A 11 3.51 -84.88 -16.83
CA ALA A 11 2.69 -83.78 -17.36
C ALA A 11 2.54 -82.60 -16.39
N MET A 12 2.56 -82.84 -15.07
CA MET A 12 2.49 -81.77 -14.05
C MET A 12 3.83 -81.03 -13.83
N LEU A 13 4.95 -81.58 -14.31
CA LEU A 13 6.27 -80.91 -14.21
C LEU A 13 6.50 -79.86 -15.32
N PHE A 14 5.64 -79.79 -16.33
CA PHE A 14 5.71 -78.79 -17.42
C PHE A 14 4.75 -77.60 -17.24
N THR A 15 4.03 -77.52 -16.12
CA THR A 15 3.19 -76.36 -15.76
C THR A 15 3.83 -75.50 -14.67
N SER A 16 5.16 -75.51 -14.55
CA SER A 16 5.83 -74.46 -13.80
C SER A 16 5.63 -73.15 -14.55
N CYS A 17 4.83 -72.25 -13.98
CA CYS A 17 4.81 -70.85 -14.38
C CYS A 17 6.25 -70.37 -14.45
N LEU A 18 6.77 -70.14 -15.65
CA LEU A 18 7.92 -69.26 -15.82
C LEU A 18 7.54 -67.95 -15.14
N PRO A 19 8.34 -67.43 -14.18
CA PRO A 19 8.13 -66.06 -13.75
C PRO A 19 8.23 -65.23 -15.02
N GLN A 20 7.12 -64.58 -15.39
CA GLN A 20 7.19 -63.51 -16.37
C GLN A 20 8.30 -62.61 -15.86
N ASN A 21 9.36 -62.44 -16.65
CA ASN A 21 10.27 -61.30 -16.49
C ASN A 21 9.42 -60.06 -16.78
N GLY A 22 8.57 -59.71 -15.81
CA GLY A 22 7.86 -58.47 -15.76
C GLY A 22 8.96 -57.44 -15.73
N ARG A 23 9.15 -56.76 -16.86
CA ARG A 23 9.93 -55.54 -16.91
C ARG A 23 9.45 -54.73 -15.71
N ILE A 24 10.36 -54.43 -14.77
CA ILE A 24 10.06 -53.51 -13.68
C ILE A 24 9.80 -52.18 -14.38
N VAL A 25 8.53 -51.91 -14.66
CA VAL A 25 8.09 -50.63 -15.14
C VAL A 25 7.98 -49.80 -13.89
N ASP A 26 8.93 -48.90 -13.71
CA ASP A 26 8.83 -47.89 -12.66
C ASP A 26 7.56 -47.08 -12.95
N ALA A 27 6.49 -47.31 -12.18
CA ALA A 27 5.14 -46.76 -12.37
C ALA A 27 5.05 -45.24 -12.14
N PHE A 28 6.20 -44.59 -12.25
CA PHE A 28 6.64 -43.40 -11.60
C PHE A 28 7.57 -42.59 -12.52
N LEU A 29 8.10 -43.22 -13.59
CA LEU A 29 8.90 -42.57 -14.63
C LEU A 29 8.02 -41.78 -15.63
N ASP A 30 6.75 -42.15 -15.80
CA ASP A 30 5.87 -41.61 -16.85
C ASP A 30 4.71 -40.74 -16.30
N LYS A 31 4.68 -40.45 -15.00
CA LYS A 31 3.66 -39.57 -14.41
C LYS A 31 4.27 -38.23 -14.03
N ASP A 32 3.59 -37.16 -14.40
CA ASP A 32 3.90 -35.83 -13.89
C ASP A 32 3.76 -35.81 -12.37
N ARG A 33 4.70 -35.13 -11.73
CA ARG A 33 4.84 -34.99 -10.27
C ARG A 33 5.02 -33.54 -9.88
N SER A 34 4.97 -32.63 -10.85
CA SER A 34 4.96 -31.21 -10.62
C SER A 34 3.72 -30.89 -9.81
N ILE A 35 3.87 -30.13 -8.73
CA ILE A 35 2.70 -29.55 -8.09
C ILE A 35 2.36 -28.31 -8.91
N PRO A 36 1.08 -28.11 -9.31
CA PRO A 36 0.67 -26.90 -10.01
C PRO A 36 0.99 -25.66 -9.18
N LYS A 37 1.58 -24.64 -9.79
CA LYS A 37 2.06 -23.44 -9.10
C LYS A 37 1.20 -22.25 -9.44
N LEU A 38 0.68 -21.60 -8.40
CA LEU A 38 0.12 -20.26 -8.53
C LEU A 38 1.26 -19.27 -8.80
N LEU A 39 1.42 -18.86 -10.06
CA LEU A 39 2.46 -17.93 -10.50
C LEU A 39 2.18 -16.51 -10.07
N LYS A 40 0.91 -16.07 -10.17
CA LYS A 40 0.49 -14.71 -9.86
C LYS A 40 -0.95 -14.69 -9.39
N HIS A 41 -1.24 -13.77 -8.48
CA HIS A 41 -2.59 -13.36 -8.13
C HIS A 41 -2.68 -11.83 -8.19
N GLU A 42 -3.85 -11.31 -8.54
CA GLU A 42 -4.10 -9.87 -8.65
C GLU A 42 -5.59 -9.59 -8.46
N THR A 43 -5.95 -8.70 -7.55
CA THR A 43 -7.32 -8.17 -7.49
C THR A 43 -7.57 -7.31 -8.72
N ILE A 44 -8.64 -7.62 -9.45
CA ILE A 44 -9.04 -6.79 -10.60
C ILE A 44 -9.78 -5.55 -10.09
N ASP A 45 -10.66 -5.76 -9.12
CA ASP A 45 -11.43 -4.78 -8.40
C ASP A 45 -11.78 -5.34 -7.00
N ASN A 46 -12.65 -4.65 -6.26
CA ASN A 46 -13.09 -5.11 -4.94
C ASN A 46 -14.06 -6.29 -4.99
N ALA A 47 -14.44 -6.77 -6.17
CA ALA A 47 -15.42 -7.84 -6.36
C ALA A 47 -14.83 -9.08 -7.04
N SER A 48 -13.57 -9.06 -7.46
CA SER A 48 -12.97 -10.18 -8.19
C SER A 48 -11.44 -10.25 -8.08
N ILE A 49 -10.94 -11.50 -8.16
CA ILE A 49 -9.51 -11.81 -8.23
C ILE A 49 -9.18 -12.58 -9.50
N ARG A 50 -7.98 -12.30 -10.04
CA ARG A 50 -7.34 -13.07 -11.09
C ARG A 50 -6.28 -13.98 -10.49
N LEU A 51 -6.27 -15.24 -10.89
CA LEU A 51 -5.25 -16.24 -10.57
C LEU A 51 -4.60 -16.73 -11.85
N ILE A 52 -3.29 -16.94 -11.84
CA ILE A 52 -2.53 -17.44 -12.98
C ILE A 52 -1.69 -18.63 -12.53
N TYR A 53 -1.89 -19.79 -13.16
CA TYR A 53 -1.12 -21.01 -12.91
C TYR A 53 -0.09 -21.27 -14.03
N ASP A 54 0.94 -22.07 -13.74
CA ASP A 54 1.98 -22.46 -14.70
C ASP A 54 1.53 -23.53 -15.70
N GLU A 55 0.43 -24.22 -15.40
CA GLU A 55 -0.16 -25.27 -16.21
C GLU A 55 -1.69 -25.26 -16.15
N ASP A 56 -2.32 -26.09 -16.98
CA ASP A 56 -3.77 -26.27 -16.97
C ASP A 56 -4.18 -27.04 -15.71
N VAL A 57 -5.10 -26.47 -14.93
CA VAL A 57 -5.57 -27.03 -13.67
C VAL A 57 -7.08 -26.92 -13.55
N THR A 58 -7.68 -27.74 -12.69
CA THR A 58 -9.04 -27.58 -12.22
C THR A 58 -9.02 -27.00 -10.81
N LEU A 59 -9.76 -25.92 -10.57
CA LEU A 59 -9.97 -25.43 -9.21
C LEU A 59 -11.03 -26.30 -8.54
N THR A 60 -10.63 -27.03 -7.49
CA THR A 60 -11.48 -28.03 -6.81
C THR A 60 -12.13 -27.50 -5.54
N GLU A 61 -11.56 -26.45 -4.93
CA GLU A 61 -12.13 -25.75 -3.78
C GLU A 61 -11.76 -24.27 -3.91
N ILE A 62 -12.75 -23.38 -3.90
CA ILE A 62 -12.54 -21.93 -3.90
C ILE A 62 -13.40 -21.33 -2.80
N LEU A 63 -12.76 -20.82 -1.76
CA LEU A 63 -13.44 -20.29 -0.58
C LEU A 63 -13.12 -18.82 -0.39
N PHE A 64 -14.15 -18.02 -0.18
CA PHE A 64 -14.06 -16.62 0.20
C PHE A 64 -14.89 -16.39 1.44
N SER A 65 -14.24 -16.01 2.54
CA SER A 65 -14.90 -15.90 3.86
C SER A 65 -15.69 -17.16 4.24
N GLY A 66 -15.21 -18.33 3.82
CA GLY A 66 -15.83 -19.64 4.06
C GLY A 66 -16.98 -20.01 3.11
N LYS A 67 -17.34 -19.17 2.14
CA LYS A 67 -18.34 -19.46 1.10
C LYS A 67 -17.65 -19.98 -0.16
N GLU A 68 -18.24 -20.99 -0.79
CA GLU A 68 -17.77 -21.52 -2.07
C GLU A 68 -18.09 -20.54 -3.21
N LEU A 69 -17.14 -20.36 -4.14
CA LEU A 69 -17.25 -19.45 -5.27
C LEU A 69 -17.14 -20.17 -6.61
N ASP A 70 -17.84 -19.62 -7.60
CA ASP A 70 -17.68 -19.98 -9.02
C ASP A 70 -16.50 -19.22 -9.66
N TYR A 71 -16.06 -19.68 -10.83
CA TYR A 71 -14.98 -19.04 -11.59
C TYR A 71 -15.21 -19.11 -13.10
N SER A 72 -14.54 -18.22 -13.82
CA SER A 72 -14.39 -18.26 -15.28
C SER A 72 -12.97 -18.65 -15.65
N LEU A 73 -12.83 -19.54 -16.64
CA LEU A 73 -11.54 -20.10 -17.09
C LEU A 73 -11.15 -19.64 -18.50
N TYR A 74 -9.89 -19.21 -18.64
CA TYR A 74 -9.29 -18.83 -19.91
C TYR A 74 -7.85 -19.37 -20.00
N GLY A 75 -7.69 -20.65 -20.37
CA GLY A 75 -6.38 -21.33 -20.34
C GLY A 75 -5.91 -21.54 -18.91
N THR A 76 -4.73 -21.02 -18.55
CA THR A 76 -4.21 -21.08 -17.17
C THR A 76 -4.63 -19.89 -16.30
N ILE A 77 -5.55 -19.05 -16.79
CA ILE A 77 -6.03 -17.84 -16.12
C ILE A 77 -7.45 -18.06 -15.61
N PHE A 78 -7.64 -17.81 -14.32
CA PHE A 78 -8.91 -17.91 -13.62
C PHE A 78 -9.34 -16.53 -13.16
N VAL A 79 -10.61 -16.19 -13.40
CA VAL A 79 -11.25 -15.00 -12.84
C VAL A 79 -12.34 -15.45 -11.89
N VAL A 80 -12.19 -15.09 -10.62
CA VAL A 80 -13.09 -15.52 -9.55
C VAL A 80 -13.82 -14.30 -9.00
N PRO A 81 -15.13 -14.14 -9.27
CA PRO A 81 -15.95 -13.13 -8.60
C PRO A 81 -16.23 -13.55 -7.15
N PHE A 82 -16.08 -12.63 -6.20
CA PHE A 82 -16.35 -12.89 -4.77
C PHE A 82 -17.84 -13.00 -4.44
N GLY A 83 -18.72 -12.54 -5.34
CA GLY A 83 -20.17 -12.47 -5.12
C GLY A 83 -20.62 -11.32 -4.20
N GLU A 84 -19.68 -10.71 -3.47
CA GLU A 84 -19.85 -9.48 -2.70
C GLU A 84 -18.65 -8.55 -2.94
N THR A 85 -18.82 -7.26 -2.65
CA THR A 85 -17.71 -6.29 -2.74
C THR A 85 -16.98 -6.27 -1.40
N ILE A 86 -15.66 -6.39 -1.43
CA ILE A 86 -14.81 -6.19 -0.24
C ILE A 86 -14.84 -4.71 0.10
N GLU A 87 -15.20 -4.38 1.33
CA GLU A 87 -15.19 -2.99 1.78
C GLU A 87 -13.75 -2.46 1.77
N ARG A 88 -13.60 -1.17 1.49
CA ARG A 88 -12.28 -0.52 1.45
C ARG A 88 -11.52 -0.72 2.78
N GLY A 89 -10.25 -1.12 2.70
CA GLY A 89 -9.43 -1.40 3.88
C GLY A 89 -9.79 -2.68 4.65
N GLU A 90 -10.94 -3.31 4.35
CA GLU A 90 -11.28 -4.62 4.89
C GLU A 90 -10.34 -5.66 4.29
N THR A 91 -9.76 -6.51 5.15
CA THR A 91 -8.92 -7.64 4.72
C THR A 91 -9.67 -8.94 4.94
N VAL A 92 -9.85 -9.69 3.87
CA VAL A 92 -10.53 -10.98 3.84
C VAL A 92 -9.57 -12.08 3.39
N ILE A 93 -9.87 -13.32 3.77
CA ILE A 93 -9.08 -14.49 3.37
C ILE A 93 -9.77 -15.21 2.23
N PHE A 94 -9.01 -15.40 1.15
CA PHE A 94 -9.38 -16.19 -0.02
C PHE A 94 -8.53 -17.45 -0.05
N SER A 95 -9.14 -18.62 -0.15
CA SER A 95 -8.45 -19.91 -0.24
C SER A 95 -8.80 -20.61 -1.54
N VAL A 96 -7.81 -21.19 -2.19
CA VAL A 96 -8.00 -21.92 -3.45
C VAL A 96 -7.20 -23.22 -3.44
N THR A 97 -7.82 -24.29 -3.90
CA THR A 97 -7.18 -25.58 -4.18
C THR A 97 -7.26 -25.85 -5.68
N ALA A 98 -6.13 -26.17 -6.29
CA ALA A 98 -6.01 -26.51 -7.71
C ALA A 98 -5.44 -27.92 -7.86
N GLU A 99 -5.96 -28.68 -8.83
CA GLU A 99 -5.52 -30.03 -9.17
C GLU A 99 -5.23 -30.13 -10.67
N ASP A 100 -4.11 -30.75 -11.04
CA ASP A 100 -3.77 -31.05 -12.44
C ASP A 100 -4.41 -32.37 -12.93
N ASP A 101 -4.29 -32.67 -14.22
CA ASP A 101 -4.81 -33.93 -14.79
C ASP A 101 -4.10 -35.19 -14.26
N SER A 102 -2.94 -35.03 -13.63
CA SER A 102 -2.16 -36.12 -13.01
C SER A 102 -2.56 -36.39 -11.56
N GLY A 103 -3.44 -35.56 -10.97
CA GLY A 103 -3.91 -35.62 -9.60
C GLY A 103 -2.97 -34.96 -8.58
N ASN A 104 -1.99 -34.18 -9.02
CA ASN A 104 -1.17 -33.36 -8.13
C ASN A 104 -1.98 -32.12 -7.73
N SER A 105 -1.98 -31.77 -6.44
CA SER A 105 -2.76 -30.65 -5.93
C SER A 105 -1.91 -29.62 -5.18
N SER A 106 -2.33 -28.36 -5.29
CA SER A 106 -1.78 -27.24 -4.54
C SER A 106 -2.91 -26.50 -3.82
N LYS A 107 -2.59 -25.93 -2.66
CA LYS A 107 -3.51 -25.06 -1.91
C LYS A 107 -2.81 -23.75 -1.57
N ALA A 108 -3.51 -22.65 -1.82
CA ALA A 108 -3.05 -21.31 -1.47
C ALA A 108 -4.08 -20.61 -0.59
N SER A 109 -3.61 -19.76 0.33
CA SER A 109 -4.42 -18.85 1.12
C SER A 109 -3.86 -17.44 0.94
N LEU A 110 -4.70 -16.53 0.46
CA LEU A 110 -4.36 -15.18 0.06
C LEU A 110 -5.12 -14.19 0.93
N SER A 111 -4.43 -13.19 1.47
CA SER A 111 -5.08 -12.04 2.10
C SER A 111 -5.41 -11.01 1.03
N ILE A 112 -6.69 -10.67 0.90
CA ILE A 112 -7.17 -9.69 -0.06
C ILE A 112 -7.70 -8.49 0.71
N THR A 113 -7.23 -7.30 0.37
CA THR A 113 -7.71 -6.06 0.98
C THR A 113 -8.53 -5.26 -0.04
N GLY A 114 -9.70 -4.76 0.36
CA GLY A 114 -10.52 -3.91 -0.51
C GLY A 114 -9.79 -2.61 -0.84
N LYS A 115 -9.70 -2.29 -2.12
CA LYS A 115 -9.06 -1.06 -2.64
C LYS A 115 -9.96 0.15 -2.42
N ASN A 116 -9.36 1.29 -2.05
CA ASN A 116 -10.06 2.56 -2.12
C ASN A 116 -10.05 3.04 -3.59
N THR A 117 -11.22 3.00 -4.25
CA THR A 117 -11.38 3.46 -5.65
C THR A 117 -11.81 4.92 -5.75
N ALA A 118 -12.06 5.57 -4.61
CA ALA A 118 -12.51 6.96 -4.52
C ALA A 118 -11.49 7.81 -3.74
N ILE A 119 -10.21 7.64 -4.04
CA ILE A 119 -9.14 8.44 -3.44
C ILE A 119 -9.26 9.87 -4.01
N PRO A 120 -9.49 10.89 -3.17
CA PRO A 120 -9.57 12.27 -3.63
C PRO A 120 -8.18 12.79 -3.98
N ASP A 121 -8.11 13.72 -4.94
CA ASP A 121 -6.91 14.54 -5.11
C ASP A 121 -6.73 15.44 -3.88
N ALA A 122 -5.48 15.59 -3.44
CA ALA A 122 -5.16 16.21 -2.16
C ALA A 122 -3.74 16.81 -2.18
N LEU A 123 -3.56 17.89 -1.43
CA LEU A 123 -2.30 18.62 -1.31
C LEU A 123 -1.90 18.80 0.16
N ILE A 124 -0.60 18.88 0.42
CA ILE A 124 -0.05 19.38 1.68
C ILE A 124 -0.36 20.88 1.76
N ASN A 125 -1.08 21.28 2.80
CA ASN A 125 -1.63 22.63 2.94
C ASN A 125 -0.90 23.48 4.00
N GLU A 126 -0.55 22.89 5.15
CA GLU A 126 0.14 23.60 6.23
C GLU A 126 0.99 22.63 7.06
N VAL A 127 2.19 23.03 7.46
CA VAL A 127 3.15 22.16 8.14
C VAL A 127 3.89 22.89 9.27
N SER A 128 3.81 22.33 10.48
CA SER A 128 4.66 22.66 11.62
C SER A 128 5.74 21.60 11.81
N ILE A 129 7.01 22.01 11.73
CA ILE A 129 8.20 21.13 11.86
C ILE A 129 9.10 21.45 13.07
N LYS A 130 8.71 22.43 13.89
CA LYS A 130 9.44 22.87 15.10
C LYS A 130 8.50 22.97 16.29
N GLY A 131 7.63 21.98 16.42
CA GLY A 131 6.60 21.91 17.44
C GLY A 131 7.18 21.90 18.87
N THR A 132 6.33 22.27 19.82
CA THR A 132 6.59 22.17 21.27
C THR A 132 5.58 21.22 21.91
N THR A 133 5.63 21.10 23.23
CA THR A 133 4.64 20.32 23.96
C THR A 133 3.22 20.87 23.83
N GLU A 134 3.10 22.19 23.74
CA GLU A 134 1.84 22.92 23.66
C GLU A 134 1.36 23.10 22.22
N SER A 135 2.26 22.93 21.23
CA SER A 135 1.96 23.06 19.80
C SER A 135 2.79 22.04 19.03
N PRO A 136 2.36 20.76 18.97
CA PRO A 136 3.13 19.69 18.35
C PRO A 136 3.32 19.87 16.84
N ASP A 137 4.17 19.02 16.27
CA ASP A 137 4.31 18.96 14.82
C ASP A 137 3.01 18.49 14.20
N ARG A 138 2.64 19.16 13.13
CA ARG A 138 1.36 18.97 12.46
C ARG A 138 1.54 19.07 10.97
N ILE A 139 0.81 18.23 10.25
CA ILE A 139 0.74 18.23 8.80
C ILE A 139 -0.74 18.31 8.44
N GLU A 140 -1.12 19.35 7.71
CA GLU A 140 -2.46 19.48 7.17
C GLU A 140 -2.48 19.09 5.70
N ILE A 141 -3.50 18.32 5.33
CA ILE A 141 -3.84 17.99 3.96
C ILE A 141 -5.12 18.72 3.59
N LEU A 142 -5.16 19.33 2.41
CA LEU A 142 -6.36 19.89 1.79
C LEU A 142 -6.88 18.93 0.71
N PHE A 143 -8.16 18.57 0.77
CA PHE A 143 -8.80 17.76 -0.26
C PHE A 143 -9.35 18.64 -1.36
N LEU A 144 -8.98 18.37 -2.61
CA LEU A 144 -9.43 19.11 -3.78
C LEU A 144 -10.72 18.54 -4.37
N GLU A 145 -10.99 17.26 -4.10
CA GLU A 145 -12.16 16.53 -4.58
C GLU A 145 -12.85 15.79 -3.43
N SER A 146 -14.12 15.43 -3.66
CA SER A 146 -14.84 14.54 -2.74
C SER A 146 -14.37 13.10 -2.92
N GLY A 147 -14.23 12.36 -1.81
CA GLY A 147 -13.76 10.99 -1.84
C GLY A 147 -13.67 10.37 -0.46
N SER A 148 -12.82 9.36 -0.30
CA SER A 148 -12.38 8.85 1.00
C SER A 148 -10.88 8.93 1.12
N MET A 149 -10.43 9.37 2.28
CA MET A 149 -9.01 9.43 2.62
C MET A 149 -8.43 8.07 3.08
N ALA A 150 -9.21 6.98 3.01
CA ALA A 150 -8.76 5.65 3.38
C ALA A 150 -7.48 5.26 2.61
N GLY A 151 -6.42 4.95 3.35
CA GLY A 151 -5.17 4.46 2.76
C GLY A 151 -4.26 5.56 2.19
N LEU A 152 -4.71 6.82 2.15
CA LEU A 152 -3.79 7.95 1.99
C LEU A 152 -2.76 7.89 3.11
N ALA A 153 -1.53 8.27 2.82
CA ALA A 153 -0.49 8.22 3.81
C ALA A 153 0.47 9.40 3.68
N VAL A 154 0.97 9.86 4.82
CA VAL A 154 1.99 10.90 4.91
C VAL A 154 3.25 10.31 5.51
N THR A 155 4.39 10.51 4.87
CA THR A 155 5.68 10.01 5.34
C THR A 155 6.72 11.11 5.52
N ASP A 156 7.56 10.98 6.55
CA ASP A 156 8.80 11.74 6.70
C ASP A 156 9.95 10.97 6.03
N GLY A 157 10.11 11.21 4.73
CA GLY A 157 11.01 10.49 3.84
C GLY A 157 10.31 9.50 2.91
N LEU A 158 11.10 8.70 2.19
CA LEU A 158 10.58 7.71 1.24
C LEU A 158 9.98 6.50 1.94
N TRP A 159 8.94 5.93 1.33
CA TRP A 159 8.36 4.67 1.79
C TRP A 159 9.41 3.54 1.84
N GLY A 160 9.43 2.78 2.94
CA GLY A 160 10.43 1.79 3.29
C GLY A 160 11.71 2.34 3.93
N GLU A 161 11.94 3.65 3.89
CA GLU A 161 13.09 4.35 4.48
C GLU A 161 12.68 5.46 5.46
N GLU A 162 11.38 5.69 5.63
CA GLU A 162 10.81 6.78 6.41
C GLU A 162 11.11 6.63 7.90
N ASN A 163 11.12 7.76 8.61
CA ASN A 163 11.05 7.73 10.08
C ASN A 163 9.72 7.17 10.55
N HIS A 164 8.64 7.60 9.89
CA HIS A 164 7.27 7.27 10.25
C HIS A 164 6.34 7.50 9.07
N ALA A 165 5.25 6.72 9.04
CA ALA A 165 4.15 6.84 8.10
C ALA A 165 2.83 6.96 8.85
N ALA A 166 2.13 8.08 8.68
CA ALA A 166 0.77 8.27 9.17
C ALA A 166 -0.22 7.84 8.09
N ILE A 167 -0.97 6.76 8.32
CA ILE A 167 -1.98 6.25 7.38
C ILE A 167 -3.34 6.79 7.81
N LEU A 168 -4.05 7.44 6.88
CA LEU A 168 -5.33 8.08 7.15
C LEU A 168 -6.46 7.03 7.24
N PRO A 169 -7.41 7.23 8.18
CA PRO A 169 -8.54 6.32 8.36
C PRO A 169 -9.56 6.47 7.23
N ASP A 170 -10.50 5.53 7.15
CA ASP A 170 -11.62 5.61 6.21
C ASP A 170 -12.67 6.62 6.68
N ILE A 171 -12.50 7.85 6.20
CA ILE A 171 -13.46 8.95 6.39
C ILE A 171 -13.75 9.55 5.02
N SER A 172 -15.05 9.76 4.75
CA SER A 172 -15.48 10.46 3.55
C SER A 172 -15.30 11.96 3.70
N VAL A 173 -14.73 12.59 2.69
CA VAL A 173 -14.35 14.01 2.67
C VAL A 173 -14.99 14.71 1.48
N GLU A 174 -15.23 16.00 1.62
CA GLU A 174 -15.67 16.88 0.53
C GLU A 174 -14.52 17.77 0.05
N ALA A 175 -14.64 18.30 -1.18
CA ALA A 175 -13.70 19.29 -1.69
C ALA A 175 -13.64 20.51 -0.76
N GLY A 176 -12.45 20.88 -0.32
CA GLY A 176 -12.18 21.95 0.64
C GLY A 176 -12.13 21.49 2.10
N ASP A 177 -12.49 20.25 2.42
CA ASP A 177 -12.20 19.70 3.74
C ASP A 177 -10.67 19.56 3.95
N THR A 178 -10.24 19.51 5.20
CA THR A 178 -8.84 19.27 5.57
C THR A 178 -8.68 18.11 6.54
N ALA A 179 -7.52 17.48 6.55
CA ALA A 179 -7.10 16.54 7.59
C ALA A 179 -5.85 17.08 8.29
N VAL A 180 -5.96 17.35 9.60
CA VAL A 180 -4.85 17.82 10.44
C VAL A 180 -4.28 16.63 11.19
N ILE A 181 -3.12 16.18 10.74
CA ILE A 181 -2.37 15.08 11.35
C ILE A 181 -1.49 15.66 12.44
N TYR A 182 -1.74 15.26 13.68
CA TYR A 182 -0.85 15.51 14.80
C TYR A 182 0.25 14.46 14.79
N TRP A 183 1.47 14.85 14.43
CA TRP A 183 2.52 13.93 14.03
C TRP A 183 3.10 13.15 15.22
N ASP A 184 3.67 13.88 16.18
CA ASP A 184 4.48 13.34 17.28
C ASP A 184 3.75 13.28 18.63
N LYS A 185 2.52 13.80 18.69
CA LYS A 185 1.70 13.81 19.91
C LYS A 185 0.25 13.50 19.62
N LYS A 186 -0.41 12.92 20.61
CA LYS A 186 -1.85 12.74 20.58
C LYS A 186 -2.57 14.10 20.67
N PRO A 187 -3.57 14.38 19.81
CA PRO A 187 -4.36 15.60 19.93
C PRO A 187 -5.19 15.60 21.21
N GLU A 188 -5.45 16.79 21.77
CA GLU A 188 -6.31 16.95 22.96
C GLU A 188 -7.78 16.59 22.67
N SER A 189 -8.22 16.75 21.42
CA SER A 189 -9.54 16.41 20.94
C SER A 189 -9.46 15.80 19.55
N THR A 190 -10.32 14.83 19.27
CA THR A 190 -10.52 14.26 17.92
C THR A 190 -11.79 14.81 17.26
N GLU A 191 -12.39 15.84 17.84
CA GLU A 191 -13.58 16.49 17.28
C GLU A 191 -13.22 17.22 15.98
N THR A 192 -14.06 17.05 14.98
CA THR A 192 -13.94 17.76 13.70
C THR A 192 -14.11 19.27 13.91
N ILE A 193 -13.14 20.04 13.43
CA ILE A 193 -13.22 21.50 13.37
C ILE A 193 -14.18 21.86 12.24
N ILE A 194 -15.13 22.76 12.47
CA ILE A 194 -16.03 23.27 11.43
C ILE A 194 -15.77 24.75 11.24
N SER A 195 -15.29 25.16 10.07
CA SER A 195 -15.01 26.55 9.72
C SER A 195 -15.61 26.86 8.35
N HIS A 196 -16.48 27.88 8.29
CA HIS A 196 -17.13 28.34 7.05
C HIS A 196 -17.79 27.23 6.21
N GLY A 197 -18.28 26.17 6.86
CA GLY A 197 -18.93 25.03 6.21
C GLY A 197 -17.99 23.93 5.73
N ARG A 198 -16.67 24.08 5.93
CA ARG A 198 -15.65 23.06 5.68
C ARG A 198 -15.29 22.35 6.98
N LYS A 199 -14.87 21.09 6.87
CA LYS A 199 -14.47 20.25 8.01
C LYS A 199 -12.96 20.07 8.04
N GLY A 200 -12.36 20.29 9.21
CA GLY A 200 -10.99 19.89 9.55
C GLY A 200 -11.01 18.65 10.43
N TYR A 201 -10.67 17.49 9.87
CA TYR A 201 -10.60 16.22 10.61
C TYR A 201 -9.29 16.14 11.40
N ILE A 202 -9.37 15.89 12.70
CA ILE A 202 -8.18 15.75 13.55
C ILE A 202 -7.74 14.29 13.59
N ILE A 203 -6.51 14.01 13.14
CA ILE A 203 -5.96 12.66 12.99
C ILE A 203 -4.74 12.50 13.89
N GLU A 204 -4.68 11.39 14.63
CA GLU A 204 -3.50 10.99 15.39
C GLU A 204 -2.49 10.33 14.44
N GLY A 205 -1.33 10.97 14.24
CA GLY A 205 -0.28 10.47 13.36
C GLY A 205 0.50 9.30 13.97
N GLY A 206 0.70 9.32 15.30
CA GLY A 206 1.27 8.20 16.05
C GLY A 206 2.79 8.04 15.92
N SER A 207 3.53 9.08 15.52
CA SER A 207 4.99 9.03 15.49
C SER A 207 5.56 9.16 16.90
N ASP A 208 6.59 8.37 17.22
CA ASP A 208 7.39 8.55 18.43
C ASP A 208 8.47 9.65 18.29
N THR A 209 8.57 10.26 17.11
CA THR A 209 9.60 11.25 16.78
C THR A 209 9.00 12.51 16.16
N THR A 210 9.60 13.66 16.44
CA THR A 210 9.26 14.93 15.77
C THR A 210 9.73 14.90 14.31
N LEU A 211 9.13 15.76 13.50
CA LEU A 211 9.66 16.06 12.18
C LEU A 211 11.05 16.71 12.31
N SER A 212 11.85 16.61 11.26
CA SER A 212 13.13 17.31 11.23
C SER A 212 12.89 18.82 11.19
N GLY A 213 13.38 19.55 12.20
CA GLY A 213 13.24 21.01 12.25
C GLY A 213 14.17 21.77 11.31
N THR A 214 15.07 21.11 10.58
CA THR A 214 16.03 21.79 9.71
C THR A 214 15.88 21.36 8.25
N ASN A 215 16.18 20.10 7.95
CA ASN A 215 16.15 19.56 6.59
C ASN A 215 15.26 18.33 6.56
N GLY A 216 14.27 18.31 5.66
CA GLY A 216 13.32 17.22 5.60
C GLY A 216 12.49 17.23 4.33
N THR A 217 11.71 16.17 4.19
CA THR A 217 10.78 15.96 3.09
C THR A 217 9.53 15.34 3.65
N ILE A 218 8.38 15.85 3.25
CA ILE A 218 7.08 15.28 3.61
C ILE A 218 6.41 14.84 2.32
N LEU A 219 6.06 13.57 2.23
CA LEU A 219 5.49 12.98 1.02
C LEU A 219 4.06 12.53 1.32
N LEU A 220 3.12 12.93 0.48
CA LEU A 220 1.74 12.48 0.51
C LEU A 220 1.54 11.41 -0.57
N TRP A 221 1.04 10.25 -0.17
CA TRP A 221 0.83 9.08 -1.03
C TRP A 221 -0.66 8.84 -1.22
N LYS A 222 -1.08 8.54 -2.45
CA LYS A 222 -2.46 8.12 -2.78
C LYS A 222 -2.80 6.78 -2.14
N GLU A 223 -1.81 5.90 -2.05
CA GLU A 223 -1.90 4.62 -1.37
C GLU A 223 -0.51 4.18 -0.90
N ARG A 224 -0.45 3.30 0.10
CA ARG A 224 0.80 2.70 0.57
C ARG A 224 1.60 2.12 -0.60
N GLU A 225 2.88 2.50 -0.70
CA GLU A 225 3.81 2.05 -1.75
C GLU A 225 3.35 2.41 -3.18
N GLY A 226 2.38 3.33 -3.32
CA GLY A 226 1.72 3.66 -4.57
C GLY A 226 2.19 4.98 -5.21
N GLU A 227 1.23 5.65 -5.84
CA GLU A 227 1.43 6.95 -6.48
C GLU A 227 1.58 8.06 -5.42
N LEU A 228 2.40 9.07 -5.72
CA LEU A 228 2.45 10.28 -4.92
C LEU A 228 1.26 11.18 -5.28
N ALA A 229 0.71 11.86 -4.29
CA ALA A 229 -0.30 12.89 -4.51
C ALA A 229 0.32 14.29 -4.44
N ASP A 230 1.27 14.51 -3.54
CA ASP A 230 1.97 15.78 -3.34
C ASP A 230 3.24 15.52 -2.51
N GLY A 231 4.14 16.50 -2.42
CA GLY A 231 5.22 16.48 -1.46
C GLY A 231 5.89 17.83 -1.31
N ILE A 232 6.53 18.05 -0.17
CA ILE A 232 7.33 19.25 0.06
C ILE A 232 8.75 18.90 0.43
N ILE A 233 9.66 19.79 0.03
CA ILE A 233 11.08 19.74 0.36
C ILE A 233 11.41 21.01 1.15
N TYR A 234 12.08 20.87 2.30
CA TYR A 234 12.52 22.02 3.08
C TYR A 234 13.93 21.86 3.63
N THR A 235 14.65 22.97 3.74
CA THR A 235 16.05 23.01 4.20
C THR A 235 16.40 24.35 4.84
N THR A 236 17.38 24.36 5.74
CA THR A 236 18.01 25.62 6.17
C THR A 236 19.03 26.14 5.15
N GLY A 237 19.49 25.31 4.23
CA GLY A 237 20.58 25.61 3.29
C GLY A 237 21.96 25.70 3.94
N GLU A 238 22.07 25.43 5.25
CA GLU A 238 23.31 25.60 6.01
C GLU A 238 24.18 24.33 6.06
N SER A 239 23.70 23.20 5.54
CA SER A 239 24.40 21.92 5.64
C SER A 239 25.32 21.67 4.45
N ASP A 240 26.59 21.34 4.70
CA ASP A 240 27.50 20.84 3.66
C ASP A 240 27.30 19.34 3.35
N LEU A 241 26.43 18.65 4.11
CA LEU A 241 26.21 17.21 3.96
C LEU A 241 25.09 16.94 2.96
N ALA A 242 25.28 15.87 2.17
CA ALA A 242 24.30 15.37 1.21
C ALA A 242 23.70 16.50 0.33
N ASP A 243 24.57 17.37 -0.21
CA ASP A 243 24.21 18.48 -1.11
C ASP A 243 23.20 19.47 -0.51
N GLY A 244 23.32 19.81 0.79
CA GLY A 244 22.39 20.76 1.45
C GLY A 244 21.30 20.08 2.26
N TYR A 245 21.00 18.80 1.99
CA TYR A 245 19.88 18.08 2.61
C TYR A 245 20.19 17.51 4.01
N GLY A 246 21.43 17.65 4.49
CA GLY A 246 21.85 17.21 5.81
C GLY A 246 22.13 15.71 5.92
N ASN A 247 21.37 14.85 5.24
CA ASN A 247 21.61 13.41 5.19
C ASN A 247 21.15 12.80 3.85
N ASN A 248 21.67 11.61 3.54
CA ASN A 248 21.38 10.93 2.27
C ASN A 248 19.92 10.47 2.13
N ARG A 249 19.22 10.18 3.23
CA ARG A 249 17.80 9.79 3.16
C ARG A 249 16.94 10.95 2.68
N THR A 250 17.11 12.13 3.26
CA THR A 250 16.41 13.36 2.84
C THR A 250 16.76 13.70 1.39
N LYS A 251 18.04 13.61 1.01
CA LYS A 251 18.47 13.81 -0.39
C LYS A 251 17.80 12.83 -1.36
N ASN A 252 17.71 11.55 -1.00
CA ASN A 252 17.09 10.53 -1.82
C ASN A 252 15.58 10.80 -1.99
N ALA A 253 14.91 11.19 -0.91
CA ALA A 253 13.49 11.55 -0.94
C ALA A 253 13.22 12.79 -1.80
N ALA A 254 14.03 13.84 -1.65
CA ALA A 254 13.97 15.03 -2.48
C ALA A 254 14.18 14.69 -3.97
N SER A 255 15.21 13.90 -4.27
CA SER A 255 15.51 13.44 -5.63
C SER A 255 14.38 12.59 -6.24
N TYR A 256 13.67 11.83 -5.41
CA TYR A 256 12.52 11.03 -5.83
C TYR A 256 11.34 11.92 -6.21
N LEU A 257 10.99 12.91 -5.38
CA LEU A 257 9.93 13.89 -5.65
C LEU A 257 10.18 14.61 -7.00
N ILE A 258 11.40 15.13 -7.17
CA ILE A 258 11.82 15.81 -8.40
C ILE A 258 11.71 14.89 -9.62
N ARG A 259 12.19 13.64 -9.50
CA ARG A 259 12.11 12.67 -10.60
C ARG A 259 10.67 12.29 -10.96
N LYS A 260 9.75 12.33 -9.99
CA LYS A 260 8.33 12.04 -10.20
C LYS A 260 7.56 13.22 -10.80
N GLY A 261 8.15 14.43 -10.81
CA GLY A 261 7.49 15.65 -11.27
C GLY A 261 6.62 16.30 -10.18
N GLU A 262 6.68 15.80 -8.95
CA GLU A 262 5.96 16.34 -7.79
C GLU A 262 6.73 17.48 -7.11
N TRP A 263 7.90 17.85 -7.63
CA TRP A 263 8.65 19.04 -7.21
C TRP A 263 9.55 19.55 -8.35
N GLU A 264 9.38 20.81 -8.74
CA GLU A 264 10.16 21.47 -9.78
C GLU A 264 10.98 22.67 -9.27
N GLY A 265 10.71 23.13 -8.05
CA GLY A 265 11.34 24.31 -7.45
C GLY A 265 12.58 24.05 -6.60
N GLU A 266 13.06 25.13 -5.98
CA GLU A 266 14.03 25.04 -4.89
C GLU A 266 13.35 24.48 -3.63
N ALA A 267 14.13 24.08 -2.63
CA ALA A 267 13.56 23.68 -1.34
C ALA A 267 13.04 24.90 -0.56
N ILE A 268 11.95 24.73 0.20
CA ILE A 268 11.40 25.75 1.09
C ILE A 268 12.42 26.05 2.19
N SER A 269 12.72 27.34 2.41
CA SER A 269 13.64 27.75 3.47
C SER A 269 13.01 27.59 4.86
N SER A 270 13.52 26.64 5.64
CA SER A 270 13.07 26.35 7.01
C SER A 270 13.76 27.22 8.09
N SER A 271 14.68 28.09 7.67
CA SER A 271 15.45 28.98 8.58
C SER A 271 14.54 29.94 9.35
N LEU A 272 13.43 30.36 8.75
CA LEU A 272 12.47 31.31 9.33
C LEU A 272 11.32 30.62 10.09
N VAL A 273 11.19 29.30 9.96
CA VAL A 273 10.20 28.49 10.69
C VAL A 273 10.57 28.48 12.16
N THR A 274 9.57 28.57 13.03
CA THR A 274 9.72 28.48 14.50
C THR A 274 8.57 27.66 15.06
N SER A 275 8.48 27.52 16.39
CA SER A 275 7.30 26.91 17.01
C SER A 275 5.99 27.69 16.81
N SER A 276 6.07 28.95 16.38
CA SER A 276 4.90 29.80 16.13
C SER A 276 4.77 30.23 14.67
N ARG A 277 5.73 29.93 13.81
CA ARG A 277 5.70 30.25 12.38
C ARG A 277 5.80 28.96 11.61
N VAL A 278 4.85 28.69 10.73
CA VAL A 278 4.74 27.41 10.02
C VAL A 278 4.84 27.62 8.52
N ILE A 279 5.04 26.53 7.78
CA ILE A 279 5.01 26.54 6.32
C ILE A 279 3.55 26.40 5.90
N ALA A 280 3.01 27.35 5.15
CA ALA A 280 1.62 27.32 4.68
C ALA A 280 1.55 27.51 3.17
N ARG A 281 0.66 26.79 2.50
CA ARG A 281 0.37 26.93 1.08
C ARG A 281 -0.43 28.22 0.84
N LEU A 282 -0.18 28.90 -0.28
CA LEU A 282 -0.89 30.11 -0.67
C LEU A 282 -2.40 29.83 -0.84
N PRO A 283 -3.28 30.56 -0.13
CA PRO A 283 -4.71 30.32 -0.22
C PRO A 283 -5.25 30.66 -1.61
N GLY A 284 -5.88 29.68 -2.25
CA GLY A 284 -6.44 29.82 -3.61
C GLY A 284 -5.39 30.00 -4.71
N GLY A 285 -4.10 29.78 -4.41
CA GLY A 285 -3.03 29.76 -5.40
C GLY A 285 -3.09 28.50 -6.28
N PRO A 286 -2.47 28.53 -7.47
CA PRO A 286 -2.23 27.31 -8.23
C PRO A 286 -1.25 26.40 -7.47
N ASP A 287 -1.28 25.11 -7.78
CA ASP A 287 -0.22 24.19 -7.42
C ASP A 287 0.77 24.12 -8.59
N THR A 288 1.99 24.58 -8.36
CA THR A 288 3.06 24.62 -9.37
C THR A 288 4.21 23.69 -9.01
N ASN A 289 4.02 22.83 -8.00
CA ASN A 289 5.00 21.90 -7.47
C ASN A 289 6.31 22.60 -7.09
N CYS A 290 6.24 23.81 -6.53
CA CYS A 290 7.44 24.57 -6.20
C CYS A 290 7.34 25.31 -4.86
N ASN A 291 8.47 25.82 -4.39
CA ASN A 291 8.51 26.58 -3.14
C ASN A 291 7.65 27.85 -3.17
N ASP A 292 7.36 28.41 -4.35
CA ASP A 292 6.57 29.65 -4.49
C ASP A 292 5.09 29.42 -4.16
N ASP A 293 4.64 28.16 -4.12
CA ASP A 293 3.29 27.80 -3.66
C ASP A 293 3.15 27.97 -2.14
N PHE A 294 4.25 28.18 -1.41
CA PHE A 294 4.30 28.23 0.04
C PHE A 294 4.87 29.54 0.57
N PHE A 295 4.48 29.89 1.79
CA PHE A 295 5.03 31.00 2.55
C PHE A 295 5.22 30.61 4.02
N ILE A 296 6.04 31.37 4.74
CA ILE A 296 6.18 31.22 6.18
C ILE A 296 5.19 32.18 6.86
N THR A 297 4.32 31.64 7.71
CA THR A 297 3.30 32.44 8.40
C THR A 297 3.92 33.39 9.43
N ALA A 298 3.22 34.50 9.69
CA ALA A 298 3.51 35.32 10.85
C ALA A 298 3.29 34.53 12.15
N ALA A 299 3.90 34.99 13.24
CA ALA A 299 3.90 34.24 14.49
C ALA A 299 2.47 34.08 15.05
N ARG A 300 2.05 32.83 15.26
CA ARG A 300 0.74 32.39 15.77
C ARG A 300 -0.43 32.61 14.81
N GLU A 301 -0.14 32.78 13.53
CA GLU A 301 -1.15 32.95 12.47
C GLU A 301 -1.37 31.65 11.66
N SER A 302 -1.06 30.49 12.26
CA SER A 302 -1.35 29.19 11.66
C SER A 302 -2.86 28.92 11.63
N THR A 303 -3.36 28.23 10.61
CA THR A 303 -4.80 28.07 10.34
C THR A 303 -5.30 26.62 10.32
N PHE A 304 -4.49 25.65 10.77
CA PHE A 304 -4.85 24.24 10.93
C PHE A 304 -6.34 23.98 11.25
N GLY A 305 -7.00 23.23 10.37
CA GLY A 305 -8.42 22.87 10.42
C GLY A 305 -9.34 23.90 9.76
N SER A 306 -8.78 24.94 9.13
CA SER A 306 -9.52 26.03 8.49
C SER A 306 -8.79 26.52 7.24
N GLU A 307 -9.44 27.43 6.50
CA GLU A 307 -8.84 28.01 5.29
C GLU A 307 -7.59 28.84 5.62
N ASN A 308 -6.52 28.65 4.83
CA ASN A 308 -5.30 29.42 4.99
C ASN A 308 -5.56 30.93 4.85
N LEU A 309 -4.92 31.70 5.74
CA LEU A 309 -4.89 33.16 5.66
C LEU A 309 -3.49 33.59 5.21
N TYR A 310 -3.42 34.43 4.17
CA TYR A 310 -2.14 34.97 3.73
C TYR A 310 -1.68 36.10 4.65
N ILE A 311 -0.95 35.71 5.70
CA ILE A 311 -0.31 36.62 6.66
C ILE A 311 1.17 36.21 6.76
N PRO A 312 2.02 36.64 5.82
CA PRO A 312 3.42 36.21 5.79
C PRO A 312 4.24 36.85 6.92
N TYR A 313 5.30 36.16 7.33
CA TYR A 313 6.31 36.76 8.19
C TYR A 313 7.11 37.82 7.43
N GLU A 314 7.12 39.04 7.98
CA GLU A 314 7.99 40.14 7.53
C GLU A 314 9.12 40.33 8.56
N PRO A 315 10.40 40.15 8.17
CA PRO A 315 11.51 40.47 9.05
C PRO A 315 11.66 41.99 9.21
N ASP A 316 11.82 42.43 10.45
CA ASP A 316 12.12 43.83 10.82
C ASP A 316 13.49 44.30 10.30
#